data_AF-A0A843AST0-F1
#
_entry.id   AF-A0A843AST0-F1
#
_cell.length_a   1.000
_cell.length_b   1.000
_cell.length_c   1.000
_cell.angle_alpha   90.00
_cell.angle_beta   90.00
_cell.angle_gamma   90.00
#
_symmetry.space_group_name_H-M   'P 1'
#
loop_
_entity.id
_entity.type
_entity.pdbx_description
1 polymer ?
#
loop_
_entity_poly.entity_id
_entity_poly.type
_entity_poly.pdbx_seq_one_letter_code
_entity_poly.pdbx_strand_id
1 'polypeptide(L)'
;RSWIEHGALAQDRRDAFYTYKQTFCEGEHCWQRTGIIGLLAAKGYAEGVVPHEETFPKVKEDRLNLLRGTETHCESIFGIFDELSAKLKDRIDDRETMVLEFTDPQGVRHCLFRVCDPETVESIMAELKGKTVLIADGHHRYETSSRYAQENPDSPKKQFVLATLVPSNDPGLLVFPTHRLVKELPASAESFLEFVKSRFDLFDVSEPSELASALEGRPSSDVGLVIEGKAYVASPRDLPADEMWELDSYVCQEWVLKGEAWKDEPTVFYEHDTAKALAKMSEGYRLMVMLRSPSVDMIWELARLDRRMPKKSTYFWPKMWSGFVYYRMA
;
A
#
# COMPACT_ATOMS: atom_id res chain seq x y z
N ARG A 1 -5.79 24.66 16.20
CA ARG A 1 -6.20 26.10 16.18
C ARG A 1 -4.99 26.99 16.37
N SER A 2 -4.17 26.79 17.42
CA SER A 2 -2.88 27.48 17.60
C SER A 2 -2.02 27.53 16.34
N TRP A 3 -1.87 26.43 15.57
CA TRP A 3 -1.08 26.46 14.32
C TRP A 3 -1.61 27.43 13.26
N ILE A 4 -2.92 27.67 13.20
CA ILE A 4 -3.52 28.66 12.30
C ILE A 4 -3.25 30.07 12.83
N GLU A 5 -3.43 30.27 14.13
CA GLU A 5 -3.20 31.57 14.80
C GLU A 5 -1.73 32.02 14.68
N HIS A 6 -0.79 31.10 14.77
CA HIS A 6 0.64 31.36 14.60
C HIS A 6 1.10 31.37 13.13
N GLY A 7 0.18 31.19 12.17
CA GLY A 7 0.49 31.21 10.74
C GLY A 7 1.26 29.99 10.20
N ALA A 8 1.42 28.92 11.00
CA ALA A 8 2.01 27.67 10.55
C ALA A 8 1.09 26.88 9.60
N LEU A 9 -0.22 27.07 9.70
CA LEU A 9 -1.22 26.59 8.75
C LEU A 9 -2.08 27.74 8.25
N ALA A 10 -2.39 27.74 6.96
CA ALA A 10 -3.29 28.71 6.35
C ALA A 10 -4.47 28.00 5.65
N GLN A 11 -5.67 28.52 5.84
CA GLN A 11 -6.85 28.09 5.09
C GLN A 11 -6.80 28.68 3.68
N ASP A 12 -6.98 27.85 2.65
CA ASP A 12 -7.10 28.35 1.29
C ASP A 12 -8.32 29.24 1.12
N ARG A 13 -8.17 30.28 0.30
CA ARG A 13 -9.23 31.27 0.03
C ARG A 13 -10.15 30.88 -1.13
N ARG A 14 -9.81 29.80 -1.85
CA ARG A 14 -10.51 29.28 -3.03
C ARG A 14 -10.40 27.75 -3.00
N ASP A 15 -11.31 27.10 -3.71
CA ASP A 15 -11.18 25.67 -3.96
C ASP A 15 -9.87 25.38 -4.68
N ALA A 16 -9.19 24.33 -4.23
CA ALA A 16 -7.88 23.96 -4.73
C ALA A 16 -7.71 22.45 -4.65
N PHE A 17 -6.93 21.93 -5.59
CA PHE A 17 -6.22 20.67 -5.41
C PHE A 17 -4.77 20.97 -5.05
N TYR A 18 -4.06 19.95 -4.57
CA TYR A 18 -2.61 20.01 -4.48
C TYR A 18 -2.01 18.91 -5.33
N THR A 19 -0.90 19.18 -6.00
CA THR A 19 -0.03 18.10 -6.48
C THR A 19 1.03 17.82 -5.44
N TYR A 20 1.34 16.55 -5.28
CA TYR A 20 2.35 16.08 -4.36
C TYR A 20 3.34 15.20 -5.13
N LYS A 21 4.54 15.74 -5.29
CA LYS A 21 5.64 15.12 -6.03
C LYS A 21 6.64 14.55 -5.05
N GLN A 22 6.90 13.25 -5.14
CA GLN A 22 7.88 12.53 -4.32
C GLN A 22 9.01 12.05 -5.21
N THR A 23 10.22 12.56 -5.01
CA THR A 23 11.42 12.11 -5.72
C THR A 23 12.27 11.27 -4.78
N PHE A 24 12.67 10.08 -5.22
CA PHE A 24 13.46 9.14 -4.43
C PHE A 24 14.35 8.30 -5.36
N CYS A 25 15.49 7.84 -4.84
CA CYS A 25 16.49 7.13 -5.63
C CYS A 25 16.96 5.87 -4.91
N GLU A 26 17.32 4.86 -5.69
CA GLU A 26 17.98 3.64 -5.25
C GLU A 26 19.21 3.43 -6.15
N GLY A 27 20.40 3.56 -5.57
CA GLY A 27 21.63 3.63 -6.35
C GLY A 27 21.62 4.83 -7.30
N GLU A 28 21.87 4.57 -8.58
CA GLU A 28 21.85 5.60 -9.65
C GLU A 28 20.45 5.84 -10.23
N HIS A 29 19.48 4.98 -9.90
CA HIS A 29 18.15 5.08 -10.46
C HIS A 29 17.26 5.95 -9.58
N CYS A 30 16.60 6.94 -10.18
CA CYS A 30 15.68 7.84 -9.49
C CYS A 30 14.30 7.76 -10.11
N TRP A 31 13.28 7.83 -9.27
CA TRP A 31 11.88 7.92 -9.66
C TRP A 31 11.26 9.19 -9.11
N GLN A 32 10.19 9.62 -9.78
CA GLN A 32 9.29 10.64 -9.26
C GLN A 32 7.87 10.12 -9.33
N ARG A 33 7.15 10.18 -8.20
CA ARG A 33 5.73 9.91 -8.12
C ARG A 33 4.94 11.20 -7.99
N THR A 34 3.90 11.38 -8.80
CA THR A 34 3.02 12.56 -8.72
C THR A 34 1.60 12.17 -8.34
N GLY A 35 1.14 12.63 -7.18
CA GLY A 35 -0.24 12.46 -6.73
C GLY A 35 -1.03 13.76 -6.73
N ILE A 36 -2.35 13.67 -6.85
CA ILE A 36 -3.28 14.78 -6.66
C ILE A 36 -3.95 14.61 -5.29
N ILE A 37 -3.72 15.55 -4.38
CA ILE A 37 -4.41 15.62 -3.10
C ILE A 37 -5.72 16.38 -3.29
N GLY A 38 -6.81 15.73 -2.89
CA GLY A 38 -8.16 16.28 -2.93
C GLY A 38 -9.10 15.55 -1.97
N LEU A 39 -10.39 15.73 -2.19
CA LEU A 39 -11.45 15.13 -1.40
C LEU A 39 -12.11 13.99 -2.17
N LEU A 40 -12.09 12.80 -1.60
CA LEU A 40 -12.76 11.62 -2.13
C LEU A 40 -14.05 11.37 -1.36
N ALA A 41 -15.14 11.03 -2.07
CA ALA A 41 -16.40 10.70 -1.43
C ALA A 41 -16.26 9.44 -0.55
N ALA A 42 -16.66 9.55 0.72
CA ALA A 42 -16.54 8.49 1.71
C ALA A 42 -17.81 7.62 1.77
N LYS A 43 -18.34 7.19 0.63
CA LYS A 43 -19.64 6.48 0.56
C LYS A 43 -19.57 4.96 0.77
N GLY A 44 -18.39 4.43 1.05
CA GLY A 44 -18.16 2.99 1.18
C GLY A 44 -17.80 2.34 -0.15
N TYR A 45 -17.42 1.06 -0.10
CA TYR A 45 -16.79 0.38 -1.23
C TYR A 45 -17.71 0.10 -2.43
N ALA A 46 -19.02 0.19 -2.26
CA ALA A 46 -19.98 -0.05 -3.34
C ALA A 46 -20.05 1.09 -4.38
N GLU A 47 -19.43 2.24 -4.13
CA GLU A 47 -19.55 3.45 -4.96
C GLU A 47 -18.21 3.90 -5.55
N GLY A 48 -17.54 3.00 -6.30
CA GLY A 48 -16.36 3.34 -7.10
C GLY A 48 -15.05 3.42 -6.31
N VAL A 49 -15.01 2.93 -5.07
CA VAL A 49 -13.78 2.78 -4.27
C VAL A 49 -13.58 1.31 -3.95
N VAL A 50 -12.46 0.73 -4.35
CA VAL A 50 -12.19 -0.70 -4.19
C VAL A 50 -11.01 -0.97 -3.25
N PRO A 51 -11.13 -1.88 -2.27
CA PRO A 51 -10.01 -2.31 -1.46
C PRO A 51 -9.20 -3.37 -2.21
N HIS A 52 -7.87 -3.36 -2.08
CA HIS A 52 -7.00 -4.35 -2.71
C HIS A 52 -6.51 -5.47 -1.76
N GLU A 53 -6.63 -5.26 -0.45
CA GLU A 53 -6.21 -6.21 0.58
C GLU A 53 -7.28 -6.38 1.65
N GLU A 54 -7.24 -7.51 2.36
CA GLU A 54 -7.99 -7.70 3.59
C GLU A 54 -7.55 -6.72 4.69
N THR A 55 -8.50 -6.32 5.54
CA THR A 55 -8.23 -5.40 6.65
C THR A 55 -8.22 -6.12 8.00
N PHE A 56 -7.48 -5.58 8.99
CA PHE A 56 -7.47 -6.16 10.33
C PHE A 56 -8.75 -5.79 11.11
N PRO A 57 -9.34 -6.70 11.91
CA PRO A 57 -10.55 -6.37 12.66
C PRO A 57 -10.41 -5.29 13.75
N LYS A 58 -9.22 -4.74 14.02
CA LYS A 58 -8.90 -3.96 15.22
C LYS A 58 -8.74 -2.45 15.00
N VAL A 59 -9.21 -1.70 16.01
CA VAL A 59 -9.08 -0.25 16.26
C VAL A 59 -9.85 0.70 15.33
N LYS A 60 -11.13 0.40 15.08
CA LYS A 60 -12.05 1.36 14.40
C LYS A 60 -12.55 2.47 15.34
N GLU A 61 -12.79 2.14 16.61
CA GLU A 61 -13.37 3.06 17.60
C GLU A 61 -12.45 4.25 17.90
N ASP A 62 -11.17 4.03 18.22
CA ASP A 62 -10.27 5.13 18.60
C ASP A 62 -10.04 6.13 17.46
N ARG A 63 -9.92 5.63 16.22
CA ARG A 63 -9.78 6.49 15.03
C ARG A 63 -11.04 7.31 14.78
N LEU A 64 -12.21 6.70 14.96
CA LEU A 64 -13.49 7.39 14.84
C LEU A 64 -13.65 8.45 15.93
N ASN A 65 -13.28 8.12 17.18
CA ASN A 65 -13.30 9.06 18.30
C ASN A 65 -12.34 10.23 18.08
N LEU A 66 -11.15 9.98 17.53
CA LEU A 66 -10.23 11.04 17.11
C LEU A 66 -10.87 11.94 16.06
N LEU A 67 -11.46 11.36 15.00
CA LEU A 67 -12.10 12.12 13.93
C LEU A 67 -13.30 12.95 14.42
N ARG A 68 -14.11 12.41 15.35
CA ARG A 68 -15.19 13.14 16.03
C ARG A 68 -14.66 14.29 16.86
N GLY A 69 -13.56 14.08 17.58
CA GLY A 69 -12.97 15.10 18.45
C GLY A 69 -12.26 16.23 17.69
N THR A 70 -11.61 15.92 16.57
CA THR A 70 -10.88 16.91 15.77
C THR A 70 -11.71 17.52 14.65
N GLU A 71 -12.73 16.80 14.17
CA GLU A 71 -13.49 17.09 12.94
C GLU A 71 -12.56 17.49 11.78
N THR A 72 -11.39 16.86 11.69
CA THR A 72 -10.33 17.23 10.76
C THR A 72 -9.58 15.98 10.31
N HIS A 73 -9.44 15.78 9.01
CA HIS A 73 -8.47 14.82 8.46
C HIS A 73 -7.09 15.48 8.45
N CYS A 74 -6.15 14.89 9.18
CA CYS A 74 -4.76 15.36 9.28
C CYS A 74 -3.80 14.66 8.32
N GLU A 75 -4.29 13.62 7.65
CA GLU A 75 -3.53 12.75 6.77
C GLU A 75 -4.42 12.29 5.63
N SER A 76 -3.85 12.08 4.45
CA SER A 76 -4.56 11.51 3.33
C SER A 76 -4.51 9.98 3.34
N ILE A 77 -5.57 9.36 2.83
CA ILE A 77 -5.46 7.99 2.30
C ILE A 77 -4.66 8.02 0.99
N PHE A 78 -4.11 6.88 0.59
CA PHE A 78 -3.47 6.72 -0.70
C PHE A 78 -4.41 5.94 -1.63
N GLY A 79 -4.91 6.61 -2.66
CA GLY A 79 -5.69 6.00 -3.73
C GLY A 79 -4.90 5.92 -5.03
N ILE A 80 -5.19 4.89 -5.83
CA ILE A 80 -4.72 4.73 -7.20
C ILE A 80 -5.92 4.78 -8.13
N PHE A 81 -5.79 5.42 -9.29
CA PHE A 81 -6.79 5.42 -10.37
C PHE A 81 -6.13 5.04 -11.69
N ASP A 82 -6.90 4.85 -12.75
CA ASP A 82 -6.43 4.40 -14.06
C ASP A 82 -5.37 5.34 -14.68
N GLU A 83 -5.76 6.54 -15.09
CA GLU A 83 -4.87 7.47 -15.78
C GLU A 83 -5.38 8.91 -15.72
N LEU A 84 -4.43 9.83 -15.90
CA LEU A 84 -4.69 11.25 -16.13
C LEU A 84 -4.20 11.62 -17.53
N SER A 85 -5.01 12.36 -18.28
CA SER A 85 -4.74 12.78 -19.65
C SER A 85 -3.50 13.66 -19.70
N ALA A 86 -2.68 13.47 -20.73
CA ALA A 86 -1.45 14.25 -20.91
C ALA A 86 -1.74 15.76 -20.93
N LYS A 87 -2.82 16.17 -21.63
CA LYS A 87 -3.26 17.57 -21.67
C LYS A 87 -3.57 18.15 -20.30
N LEU A 88 -4.21 17.37 -19.41
CA LEU A 88 -4.49 17.82 -18.05
C LEU A 88 -3.23 17.84 -17.19
N LYS A 89 -2.33 16.85 -17.33
CA LYS A 89 -1.01 16.86 -16.66
C LYS A 89 -0.24 18.14 -16.99
N ASP A 90 -0.10 18.47 -18.28
CA ASP A 90 0.60 19.69 -18.73
C ASP A 90 -0.06 20.95 -18.17
N ARG A 91 -1.40 21.03 -18.23
CA ARG A 91 -2.16 22.16 -17.67
C ARG A 91 -1.94 22.32 -16.16
N ILE A 92 -1.87 21.22 -15.41
CA ILE A 92 -1.61 21.24 -13.98
C ILE A 92 -0.20 21.76 -13.71
N ASP A 93 0.81 21.20 -14.39
CA ASP A 93 2.21 21.59 -14.23
C ASP A 93 2.44 23.09 -14.57
N ASP A 94 1.73 23.62 -15.57
CA ASP A 94 1.79 25.05 -15.94
C ASP A 94 1.17 26.00 -14.90
N ARG A 95 0.27 25.48 -14.03
CA ARG A 95 -0.59 26.29 -13.15
C ARG A 95 -0.36 26.02 -11.67
N GLU A 96 0.38 24.98 -11.31
CA GLU A 96 0.71 24.68 -9.94
C GLU A 96 1.73 25.67 -9.37
N THR A 97 1.62 25.97 -8.08
CA THR A 97 2.56 26.85 -7.38
C THR A 97 3.13 26.14 -6.16
N MET A 98 4.45 26.04 -6.07
CA MET A 98 5.11 25.36 -4.96
C MET A 98 4.76 26.02 -3.62
N VAL A 99 4.36 25.22 -2.65
CA VAL A 99 3.98 25.64 -1.30
C VAL A 99 5.01 25.18 -0.28
N LEU A 100 5.52 23.96 -0.46
CA LEU A 100 6.44 23.33 0.47
C LEU A 100 7.42 22.44 -0.28
N GLU A 101 8.67 22.44 0.19
CA GLU A 101 9.69 21.47 -0.17
C GLU A 101 10.34 20.95 1.12
N PHE A 102 10.48 19.63 1.24
CA PHE A 102 11.04 18.96 2.41
C PHE A 102 11.71 17.65 2.01
N THR A 103 12.90 17.35 2.54
CA THR A 103 13.51 16.02 2.41
C THR A 103 13.43 15.30 3.73
N ASP A 104 12.87 14.10 3.72
CA ASP A 104 12.72 13.30 4.93
C ASP A 104 14.02 12.57 5.33
N PRO A 105 14.08 11.98 6.54
CA PRO A 105 15.25 11.22 6.98
C PRO A 105 15.55 9.95 6.15
N GLN A 106 14.62 9.51 5.29
CA GLN A 106 14.80 8.39 4.37
C GLN A 106 15.34 8.87 3.01
N GLY A 107 15.59 10.18 2.85
CA GLY A 107 16.12 10.78 1.63
C GLY A 107 15.08 11.04 0.54
N VAL A 108 13.78 10.85 0.83
CA VAL A 108 12.71 11.18 -0.13
C VAL A 108 12.50 12.69 -0.12
N ARG A 109 12.61 13.30 -1.30
CA ARG A 109 12.30 14.71 -1.51
C ARG A 109 10.80 14.86 -1.79
N HIS A 110 10.13 15.66 -0.98
CA HIS A 110 8.70 15.93 -1.00
C HIS A 110 8.47 17.36 -1.45
N CYS A 111 7.78 17.54 -2.58
CA CYS A 111 7.36 18.85 -3.07
C CYS A 111 5.83 18.90 -3.15
N LEU A 112 5.23 19.89 -2.49
CA LEU A 112 3.80 20.14 -2.52
C LEU A 112 3.52 21.41 -3.33
N PHE A 113 2.63 21.33 -4.30
CA PHE A 113 2.20 22.49 -5.09
C PHE A 113 0.69 22.65 -4.98
N ARG A 114 0.23 23.89 -4.95
CA ARG A 114 -1.19 24.22 -4.95
C ARG A 114 -1.67 24.51 -6.37
N VAL A 115 -2.84 23.98 -6.72
CA VAL A 115 -3.55 24.21 -7.98
C VAL A 115 -4.90 24.84 -7.65
N CYS A 116 -5.01 26.16 -7.85
CA CYS A 116 -6.23 26.92 -7.54
C CYS A 116 -6.74 27.78 -8.71
N ASP A 117 -6.24 27.54 -9.92
CA ASP A 117 -6.80 28.09 -11.15
C ASP A 117 -8.19 27.46 -11.42
N PRO A 118 -9.28 28.24 -11.52
CA PRO A 118 -10.64 27.69 -11.59
C PRO A 118 -10.85 26.70 -12.74
N GLU A 119 -10.35 27.00 -13.94
CA GLU A 119 -10.51 26.13 -15.09
C GLU A 119 -9.74 24.81 -14.91
N THR A 120 -8.56 24.86 -14.31
CA THR A 120 -7.75 23.68 -14.00
C THR A 120 -8.43 22.81 -12.93
N VAL A 121 -8.96 23.44 -11.87
CA VAL A 121 -9.72 22.74 -10.81
C VAL A 121 -10.95 22.04 -11.39
N GLU A 122 -11.72 22.72 -12.23
CA GLU A 122 -12.87 22.12 -12.94
C GLU A 122 -12.46 20.96 -13.84
N SER A 123 -11.32 21.07 -14.54
CA SER A 123 -10.81 20.01 -15.41
C SER A 123 -10.41 18.76 -14.61
N ILE A 124 -9.74 18.95 -13.46
CA ILE A 124 -9.41 17.85 -12.53
C ILE A 124 -10.68 17.17 -12.05
N MET A 125 -11.67 17.94 -11.58
CA MET A 125 -12.94 17.38 -11.12
C MET A 125 -13.65 16.60 -12.22
N ALA A 126 -13.73 17.15 -13.43
CA ALA A 126 -14.39 16.51 -14.56
C ALA A 126 -13.73 15.19 -14.95
N GLU A 127 -12.39 15.14 -14.95
CA GLU A 127 -11.67 13.95 -15.36
C GLU A 127 -11.66 12.85 -14.29
N LEU A 128 -11.58 13.23 -13.00
CA LEU A 128 -11.67 12.27 -11.89
C LEU A 128 -13.09 11.75 -11.64
N LYS A 129 -14.12 12.46 -12.13
CA LYS A 129 -15.52 12.09 -11.92
C LYS A 129 -15.82 10.72 -12.53
N GLY A 130 -16.26 9.79 -11.71
CA GLY A 130 -16.69 8.45 -12.13
C GLY A 130 -15.54 7.45 -12.29
N LYS A 131 -14.28 7.86 -12.10
CA LYS A 131 -13.15 6.92 -12.06
C LYS A 131 -13.23 6.06 -10.80
N THR A 132 -12.81 4.81 -10.94
CA THR A 132 -12.67 3.90 -9.81
C THR A 132 -11.35 4.18 -9.09
N VAL A 133 -11.38 4.22 -7.76
CA VAL A 133 -10.20 4.42 -6.92
C VAL A 133 -9.90 3.15 -6.15
N LEU A 134 -8.72 2.57 -6.38
CA LEU A 134 -8.19 1.49 -5.56
C LEU A 134 -7.47 2.08 -4.35
N ILE A 135 -7.83 1.66 -3.13
CA ILE A 135 -7.14 2.13 -1.92
C ILE A 135 -5.83 1.38 -1.78
N ALA A 136 -4.70 2.03 -2.03
CA ALA A 136 -3.36 1.49 -1.85
C ALA A 136 -2.89 1.50 -0.38
N ASP A 137 -3.32 2.49 0.39
CA ASP A 137 -3.06 2.58 1.83
C ASP A 137 -4.16 3.40 2.51
N GLY A 138 -4.54 3.02 3.74
CA GLY A 138 -5.50 3.77 4.54
C GLY A 138 -6.93 3.23 4.50
N HIS A 139 -7.14 1.94 4.25
CA HIS A 139 -8.48 1.29 4.28
C HIS A 139 -9.23 1.57 5.58
N HIS A 140 -8.56 1.46 6.73
CA HIS A 140 -9.16 1.79 8.03
C HIS A 140 -9.59 3.26 8.13
N ARG A 141 -8.83 4.18 7.53
CA ARG A 141 -9.16 5.62 7.49
C ARG A 141 -10.36 5.88 6.58
N TYR A 142 -10.43 5.19 5.44
CA TYR A 142 -11.59 5.23 4.55
C TYR A 142 -12.85 4.70 5.24
N GLU A 143 -12.80 3.49 5.81
CA GLU A 143 -13.93 2.91 6.54
C GLU A 143 -14.40 3.78 7.71
N THR A 144 -13.45 4.36 8.46
CA THR A 144 -13.77 5.31 9.54
C THR A 144 -14.47 6.55 9.01
N SER A 145 -13.98 7.11 7.89
CA SER A 145 -14.60 8.27 7.25
C SER A 145 -15.98 7.95 6.71
N SER A 146 -16.19 6.76 6.16
CA SER A 146 -17.51 6.31 5.69
C SER A 146 -18.52 6.15 6.83
N ARG A 147 -18.10 5.56 7.96
CA ARG A 147 -18.94 5.51 9.15
C ARG A 147 -19.24 6.92 9.68
N TYR A 148 -18.25 7.81 9.69
CA TYR A 148 -18.44 9.19 10.13
C TYR A 148 -19.41 9.98 9.23
N ALA A 149 -19.34 9.77 7.91
CA ALA A 149 -20.29 10.33 6.94
C ALA A 149 -21.73 9.85 7.20
N GLN A 150 -21.91 8.56 7.46
CA GLN A 150 -23.21 7.95 7.80
C GLN A 150 -23.77 8.47 9.14
N GLU A 151 -22.92 8.77 10.12
CA GLU A 151 -23.32 9.40 11.38
C GLU A 151 -23.74 10.87 11.20
N ASN A 152 -23.39 11.50 10.08
CA ASN A 152 -23.62 12.92 9.82
C ASN A 152 -24.22 13.16 8.41
N PRO A 153 -25.38 12.57 8.06
CA PRO A 153 -25.91 12.59 6.70
C PRO A 153 -26.21 14.01 6.20
N ASP A 154 -26.55 14.93 7.10
CA ASP A 154 -26.91 16.32 6.77
C ASP A 154 -25.71 17.26 6.65
N SER A 155 -24.48 16.76 6.81
CA SER A 155 -23.27 17.58 6.72
C SER A 155 -22.49 17.28 5.44
N PRO A 156 -22.54 18.16 4.41
CA PRO A 156 -21.85 17.95 3.14
C PRO A 156 -20.33 17.78 3.30
N LYS A 157 -19.70 18.52 4.23
CA LYS A 157 -18.25 18.43 4.47
C LYS A 157 -17.85 17.08 5.04
N LYS A 158 -18.69 16.45 5.86
CA LYS A 158 -18.39 15.17 6.51
C LYS A 158 -18.56 13.97 5.57
N GLN A 159 -18.99 14.18 4.33
CA GLN A 159 -19.17 13.13 3.31
C GLN A 159 -17.87 12.76 2.56
N PHE A 160 -16.73 13.33 2.96
CA PHE A 160 -15.46 13.20 2.25
C PHE A 160 -14.30 12.75 3.15
N VAL A 161 -13.33 12.10 2.52
CA VAL A 161 -12.01 11.80 3.09
C VAL A 161 -10.93 12.52 2.30
N LEU A 162 -9.89 12.99 2.99
CA LEU A 162 -8.70 13.53 2.33
C LEU A 162 -7.95 12.38 1.66
N ALA A 163 -7.64 12.50 0.37
CA ALA A 163 -7.00 11.45 -0.41
C ALA A 163 -5.89 12.02 -1.29
N THR A 164 -4.77 11.30 -1.38
CA THR A 164 -3.76 11.49 -2.42
C THR A 164 -4.00 10.44 -3.50
N LEU A 165 -4.34 10.87 -4.71
CA LEU A 165 -4.68 10.01 -5.84
C LEU A 165 -3.51 9.99 -6.83
N VAL A 166 -2.99 8.81 -7.15
CA VAL A 166 -1.89 8.61 -8.12
C VAL A 166 -2.40 7.76 -9.29
N PRO A 167 -2.11 8.11 -10.55
CA PRO A 167 -2.49 7.26 -11.67
C PRO A 167 -1.67 5.97 -11.67
N SER A 168 -2.25 4.85 -12.10
CA SER A 168 -1.63 3.52 -12.03
C SER A 168 -0.44 3.39 -12.98
N ASN A 169 -0.39 4.25 -14.00
CA ASN A 169 0.72 4.35 -14.95
C ASN A 169 1.81 5.37 -14.52
N ASP A 170 1.76 5.91 -13.30
CA ASP A 170 2.82 6.78 -12.80
C ASP A 170 4.11 5.96 -12.61
N PRO A 171 5.25 6.38 -13.20
CA PRO A 171 6.49 5.61 -13.16
C PRO A 171 7.12 5.55 -11.75
N GLY A 172 6.72 6.44 -10.83
CA GLY A 172 7.13 6.40 -9.43
C GLY A 172 6.21 5.59 -8.53
N LEU A 173 5.19 4.92 -9.07
CA LEU A 173 4.34 4.00 -8.32
C LEU A 173 5.04 2.65 -8.13
N LEU A 174 5.94 2.59 -7.15
CA LEU A 174 6.63 1.34 -6.82
C LEU A 174 5.86 0.52 -5.76
N VAL A 175 5.80 -0.78 -6.01
CA VAL A 175 5.29 -1.79 -5.07
C VAL A 175 6.43 -2.73 -4.71
N PHE A 176 6.76 -2.79 -3.42
CA PHE A 176 7.74 -3.73 -2.89
C PHE A 176 7.06 -4.98 -2.33
N PRO A 177 7.79 -6.12 -2.26
CA PRO A 177 7.28 -7.30 -1.62
C PRO A 177 7.13 -7.05 -0.11
N THR A 178 6.51 -7.99 0.57
CA THR A 178 6.52 -7.99 2.04
C THR A 178 6.84 -9.39 2.51
N HIS A 179 8.10 -9.66 2.77
CA HIS A 179 8.58 -10.94 3.29
C HIS A 179 7.93 -11.28 4.63
N ARG A 180 7.77 -12.58 4.88
CA ARG A 180 7.18 -13.11 6.12
C ARG A 180 8.28 -13.73 6.95
N LEU A 181 8.40 -13.33 8.22
CA LEU A 181 9.36 -13.90 9.14
C LEU A 181 8.65 -14.45 10.37
N VAL A 182 9.05 -15.64 10.81
CA VAL A 182 8.47 -16.31 11.98
C VAL A 182 9.59 -16.76 12.92
N LYS A 183 9.42 -16.51 14.22
CA LYS A 183 10.41 -16.85 15.25
C LYS A 183 10.46 -18.33 15.60
N GLU A 184 9.35 -19.03 15.44
CA GLU A 184 9.23 -20.43 15.82
C GLU A 184 8.70 -21.24 14.65
N LEU A 185 9.21 -22.46 14.50
CA LEU A 185 8.65 -23.44 13.59
C LEU A 185 7.55 -24.23 14.30
N PRO A 186 6.55 -24.74 13.57
CA PRO A 186 5.46 -25.50 14.18
C PRO A 186 5.90 -26.87 14.72
N ALA A 187 7.03 -27.37 14.22
CA ALA A 187 7.63 -28.65 14.56
C ALA A 187 9.16 -28.57 14.44
N SER A 188 9.85 -29.72 14.47
CA SER A 188 11.26 -29.77 14.09
C SER A 188 11.47 -29.26 12.66
N ALA A 189 12.68 -28.80 12.36
CA ALA A 189 13.04 -28.32 11.04
C ALA A 189 12.82 -29.39 9.97
N GLU A 190 13.19 -30.63 10.29
CA GLU A 190 13.04 -31.80 9.44
C GLU A 190 11.56 -32.09 9.17
N SER A 191 10.73 -32.11 10.21
CA SER A 191 9.28 -32.36 10.07
C SER A 191 8.59 -31.25 9.27
N PHE A 192 8.96 -29.98 9.50
CA PHE A 192 8.42 -28.87 8.75
C PHE A 192 8.87 -28.91 7.29
N LEU A 193 10.12 -29.26 7.02
CA LEU A 193 10.63 -29.42 5.66
C LEU A 193 9.89 -30.54 4.90
N GLU A 194 9.61 -31.68 5.55
CA GLU A 194 8.79 -32.73 4.94
C GLU A 194 7.36 -32.27 4.66
N PHE A 195 6.76 -31.48 5.55
CA PHE A 195 5.46 -30.85 5.28
C PHE A 195 5.52 -29.92 4.07
N VAL A 196 6.56 -29.10 3.93
CA VAL A 196 6.74 -28.23 2.76
C VAL A 196 6.93 -29.08 1.49
N LYS A 197 7.78 -30.11 1.49
CA LYS A 197 7.99 -31.01 0.35
C LYS A 197 6.73 -31.77 -0.09
N SER A 198 5.74 -31.91 0.79
CA SER A 198 4.44 -32.51 0.41
C SER A 198 3.64 -31.62 -0.55
N ARG A 199 3.91 -30.31 -0.57
CA ARG A 199 3.21 -29.30 -1.39
C ARG A 199 4.09 -28.67 -2.48
N PHE A 200 5.40 -28.62 -2.25
CA PHE A 200 6.35 -27.92 -3.10
C PHE A 200 7.48 -28.84 -3.57
N ASP A 201 7.94 -28.62 -4.79
CA ASP A 201 9.27 -29.03 -5.21
C ASP A 201 10.30 -28.02 -4.68
N LEU A 202 11.30 -28.54 -3.95
CA LEU A 202 12.33 -27.71 -3.33
C LEU A 202 13.63 -27.80 -4.12
N PHE A 203 14.21 -26.65 -4.40
CA PHE A 203 15.51 -26.50 -5.04
C PHE A 203 16.45 -25.81 -4.05
N ASP A 204 17.54 -26.48 -3.68
CA ASP A 204 18.54 -25.91 -2.79
C ASP A 204 19.16 -24.64 -3.38
N VAL A 205 19.34 -23.63 -2.54
CA VAL A 205 20.11 -22.42 -2.85
C VAL A 205 21.31 -22.39 -1.93
N SER A 206 22.50 -22.21 -2.50
CA SER A 206 23.76 -22.32 -1.76
C SER A 206 23.80 -21.37 -0.56
N GLU A 207 23.39 -20.12 -0.76
CA GLU A 207 23.38 -19.09 0.26
C GLU A 207 22.05 -18.32 0.29
N PRO A 208 21.49 -17.97 1.46
CA PRO A 208 20.27 -17.19 1.56
C PRO A 208 20.29 -15.85 0.79
N SER A 209 21.46 -15.24 0.62
CA SER A 209 21.63 -14.01 -0.16
C SER A 209 21.38 -14.19 -1.67
N GLU A 210 21.52 -15.40 -2.20
CA GLU A 210 21.29 -15.70 -3.61
C GLU A 210 19.81 -15.96 -3.93
N LEU A 211 18.95 -16.03 -2.91
CA LEU A 211 17.55 -16.42 -3.04
C LEU A 211 16.75 -15.49 -3.94
N ALA A 212 17.04 -14.18 -3.89
CA ALA A 212 16.38 -13.20 -4.76
C ALA A 212 16.68 -13.46 -6.23
N SER A 213 17.96 -13.67 -6.57
CA SER A 213 18.38 -14.00 -7.94
C SER A 213 17.85 -15.37 -8.38
N ALA A 214 17.81 -16.36 -7.47
CA ALA A 214 17.26 -17.67 -7.76
C ALA A 214 15.76 -17.65 -8.10
N LEU A 215 15.01 -16.64 -7.65
CA LEU A 215 13.59 -16.44 -7.97
C LEU A 215 13.36 -15.64 -9.27
N GLU A 216 14.39 -14.99 -9.81
CA GLU A 216 14.27 -14.22 -11.05
C GLU A 216 13.90 -15.13 -12.23
N GLY A 217 12.91 -14.71 -13.03
CA GLY A 217 12.45 -15.45 -14.20
C GLY A 217 11.64 -16.72 -13.91
N ARG A 218 11.42 -17.08 -12.63
CA ARG A 218 10.57 -18.21 -12.24
C ARG A 218 9.07 -17.87 -12.33
N PRO A 219 8.17 -18.86 -12.47
CA PRO A 219 6.72 -18.63 -12.51
C PRO A 219 6.21 -17.83 -11.32
N SER A 220 5.17 -17.02 -11.50
CA SER A 220 4.35 -16.47 -10.40
C SER A 220 3.88 -17.64 -9.52
N SER A 221 3.87 -17.50 -8.19
CA SER A 221 3.63 -18.54 -7.14
C SER A 221 4.87 -19.20 -6.51
N ASP A 222 6.02 -19.20 -7.17
CA ASP A 222 7.28 -19.64 -6.56
C ASP A 222 7.68 -18.71 -5.42
N VAL A 223 8.05 -19.28 -4.27
CA VAL A 223 8.48 -18.52 -3.09
C VAL A 223 9.87 -18.96 -2.65
N GLY A 224 10.63 -18.02 -2.09
CA GLY A 224 11.90 -18.34 -1.45
C GLY A 224 11.66 -18.70 0.01
N LEU A 225 12.34 -19.71 0.52
CA LEU A 225 12.28 -20.13 1.91
C LEU A 225 13.68 -20.12 2.53
N VAL A 226 13.78 -19.60 3.74
CA VAL A 226 14.93 -19.84 4.62
C VAL A 226 14.42 -20.53 5.87
N ILE A 227 14.83 -21.78 6.08
CA ILE A 227 14.43 -22.62 7.22
C ILE A 227 15.70 -22.98 7.98
N GLU A 228 15.84 -22.52 9.23
CA GLU A 228 17.05 -22.76 10.04
C GLU A 228 18.37 -22.39 9.33
N GLY A 229 18.34 -21.29 8.56
CA GLY A 229 19.50 -20.81 7.81
C GLY A 229 19.76 -21.52 6.47
N LYS A 230 19.04 -22.60 6.14
CA LYS A 230 19.11 -23.24 4.81
C LYS A 230 18.12 -22.59 3.85
N ALA A 231 18.58 -22.28 2.65
CA ALA A 231 17.79 -21.57 1.63
C ALA A 231 17.27 -22.52 0.54
N TYR A 232 16.03 -22.29 0.13
CA TYR A 232 15.34 -23.08 -0.88
C TYR A 232 14.47 -22.19 -1.76
N VAL A 233 14.42 -22.48 -3.06
CA VAL A 233 13.27 -22.08 -3.88
C VAL A 233 12.22 -23.17 -3.76
N ALA A 234 10.98 -22.77 -3.46
CA ALA A 234 9.84 -23.68 -3.35
C ALA A 234 8.85 -23.41 -4.48
N SER A 235 8.73 -24.38 -5.40
CA SER A 235 7.76 -24.35 -6.50
C SER A 235 6.54 -25.19 -6.16
N PRO A 236 5.32 -24.61 -6.16
CA PRO A 236 4.09 -25.37 -5.92
C PRO A 236 3.90 -26.52 -6.92
N ARG A 237 3.48 -27.71 -6.45
CA ARG A 237 3.25 -28.88 -7.33
C ARG A 237 1.91 -28.85 -8.06
N ASP A 238 0.82 -28.65 -7.33
CA ASP A 238 -0.55 -28.80 -7.84
C ASP A 238 -1.42 -27.61 -7.42
N LEU A 239 -1.14 -26.42 -7.99
CA LEU A 239 -1.92 -25.22 -7.66
C LEU A 239 -3.38 -25.37 -8.12
N PRO A 240 -4.35 -24.99 -7.29
CA PRO A 240 -5.72 -24.86 -7.72
C PRO A 240 -5.85 -23.85 -8.86
N ALA A 241 -6.77 -24.11 -9.79
CA ALA A 241 -7.06 -23.23 -10.92
C ALA A 241 -7.91 -22.02 -10.47
N ASP A 242 -7.26 -21.07 -9.79
CA ASP A 242 -7.84 -19.81 -9.33
C ASP A 242 -6.76 -18.72 -9.28
N GLU A 243 -7.08 -17.51 -9.76
CA GLU A 243 -6.13 -16.40 -9.95
C GLU A 243 -5.40 -16.01 -8.65
N MET A 244 -6.01 -16.26 -7.48
CA MET A 244 -5.36 -16.00 -6.19
C MET A 244 -4.10 -16.83 -5.99
N TRP A 245 -4.02 -18.04 -6.57
CA TRP A 245 -2.86 -18.92 -6.44
C TRP A 245 -1.66 -18.49 -7.29
N GLU A 246 -1.84 -17.53 -8.19
CA GLU A 246 -0.73 -16.88 -8.89
C GLU A 246 -0.01 -15.85 -8.00
N LEU A 247 -0.57 -15.51 -6.83
CA LEU A 247 0.07 -14.61 -5.88
C LEU A 247 0.98 -15.36 -4.91
N ASP A 248 2.28 -15.02 -4.92
CA ASP A 248 3.26 -15.49 -3.93
C ASP A 248 2.75 -15.31 -2.49
N SER A 249 2.10 -14.18 -2.20
CA SER A 249 1.56 -13.88 -0.87
C SER A 249 0.41 -14.79 -0.45
N TYR A 250 -0.41 -15.25 -1.39
CA TYR A 250 -1.52 -16.16 -1.12
C TYR A 250 -1.02 -17.59 -0.95
N VAL A 251 -0.11 -18.04 -1.81
CA VAL A 251 0.59 -19.32 -1.67
C VAL A 251 1.31 -19.39 -0.32
N CYS A 252 2.04 -18.33 0.05
CA CYS A 252 2.69 -18.23 1.35
C CYS A 252 1.69 -18.35 2.50
N GLN A 253 0.59 -17.59 2.45
CA GLN A 253 -0.42 -17.64 3.51
C GLN A 253 -1.04 -19.03 3.63
N GLU A 254 -1.55 -19.60 2.54
CA GLU A 254 -2.36 -20.82 2.57
C GLU A 254 -1.53 -22.10 2.70
N TRP A 255 -0.33 -22.16 2.12
CA TRP A 255 0.46 -23.40 2.04
C TRP A 255 1.71 -23.42 2.91
N VAL A 256 2.22 -22.26 3.35
CA VAL A 256 3.41 -22.19 4.22
C VAL A 256 3.03 -21.82 5.65
N LEU A 257 2.15 -20.83 5.83
CA LEU A 257 1.80 -20.25 7.13
C LEU A 257 0.47 -20.75 7.71
N LYS A 258 -0.29 -21.53 6.94
CA LYS A 258 -1.53 -22.18 7.36
C LYS A 258 -1.47 -23.69 7.13
N GLY A 259 -2.49 -24.39 7.61
CA GLY A 259 -2.68 -25.83 7.44
C GLY A 259 -2.12 -26.64 8.61
N GLU A 260 -2.20 -27.96 8.46
CA GLU A 260 -2.03 -28.93 9.56
C GLU A 260 -0.67 -28.89 10.27
N ALA A 261 0.35 -28.28 9.67
CA ALA A 261 1.60 -28.04 10.38
C ALA A 261 1.38 -27.09 11.56
N TRP A 262 0.59 -26.03 11.39
CA TRP A 262 0.38 -25.00 12.39
C TRP A 262 -0.86 -25.31 13.23
N LYS A 263 -0.69 -25.56 14.54
CA LYS A 263 -1.81 -25.72 15.48
C LYS A 263 -2.60 -24.42 15.65
N ASP A 264 -1.86 -23.31 15.72
CA ASP A 264 -2.34 -21.94 15.78
C ASP A 264 -1.61 -21.13 14.71
N GLU A 265 -2.27 -20.09 14.16
CA GLU A 265 -1.61 -19.21 13.19
C GLU A 265 -0.36 -18.57 13.81
N PRO A 266 0.80 -18.61 13.11
CA PRO A 266 2.04 -18.05 13.65
C PRO A 266 1.94 -16.54 13.83
N THR A 267 2.71 -16.02 14.78
CA THR A 267 2.99 -14.58 14.82
C THR A 267 3.99 -14.24 13.72
N VAL A 268 3.50 -13.55 12.68
CA VAL A 268 4.28 -13.18 11.51
C VAL A 268 4.81 -11.75 11.65
N PHE A 269 6.12 -11.58 11.46
CA PHE A 269 6.77 -10.30 11.25
C PHE A 269 6.86 -10.01 9.75
N TYR A 270 6.69 -8.75 9.38
CA TYR A 270 6.63 -8.30 7.99
C TYR A 270 7.82 -7.39 7.69
N GLU A 271 8.57 -7.67 6.64
CA GLU A 271 9.71 -6.86 6.20
C GLU A 271 9.68 -6.70 4.67
N HIS A 272 9.87 -5.49 4.17
CA HIS A 272 9.82 -5.18 2.74
C HIS A 272 11.21 -5.14 2.09
N ASP A 273 12.25 -4.96 2.91
CA ASP A 273 13.64 -4.94 2.48
C ASP A 273 14.24 -6.35 2.58
N THR A 274 14.64 -6.89 1.44
CA THR A 274 15.22 -8.23 1.33
C THR A 274 16.45 -8.43 2.22
N ALA A 275 17.37 -7.45 2.23
CA ALA A 275 18.61 -7.56 2.99
C ALA A 275 18.34 -7.52 4.50
N LYS A 276 17.44 -6.64 4.95
CA LYS A 276 17.00 -6.61 6.35
C LYS A 276 16.26 -7.88 6.75
N ALA A 277 15.41 -8.44 5.88
CA ALA A 277 14.72 -9.69 6.15
C ALA A 277 15.72 -10.84 6.36
N LEU A 278 16.73 -10.96 5.48
CA LEU A 278 17.77 -11.97 5.64
C LEU A 278 18.59 -11.77 6.92
N ALA A 279 18.96 -10.52 7.23
CA ALA A 279 19.71 -10.20 8.46
C ALA A 279 18.96 -10.64 9.73
N LYS A 280 17.63 -10.54 9.73
CA LYS A 280 16.78 -10.97 10.85
C LYS A 280 16.86 -12.46 11.15
N MET A 281 17.27 -13.31 10.22
CA MET A 281 17.49 -14.74 10.52
C MET A 281 18.55 -14.94 11.59
N SER A 282 19.52 -14.03 11.70
CA SER A 282 20.52 -14.03 12.78
C SER A 282 19.97 -13.51 14.14
N GLU A 283 18.80 -12.88 14.15
CA GLU A 283 18.11 -12.35 15.35
C GLU A 283 17.17 -13.39 16.01
N GLY A 284 17.27 -14.66 15.61
CA GLY A 284 16.46 -15.76 16.15
C GLY A 284 15.15 -16.03 15.40
N TYR A 285 15.01 -15.53 14.17
CA TYR A 285 13.94 -15.96 13.27
C TYR A 285 14.31 -17.30 12.64
N ARG A 286 13.38 -18.25 12.64
CA ARG A 286 13.62 -19.65 12.20
C ARG A 286 13.04 -19.95 10.82
N LEU A 287 12.08 -19.14 10.38
CA LEU A 287 11.51 -19.17 9.03
C LEU A 287 11.50 -17.76 8.45
N MET A 288 11.97 -17.63 7.21
CA MET A 288 11.68 -16.50 6.33
C MET A 288 11.05 -17.02 5.04
N VAL A 289 10.00 -16.36 4.57
CA VAL A 289 9.42 -16.54 3.24
C VAL A 289 9.68 -15.26 2.43
N MET A 290 10.52 -15.39 1.41
CA MET A 290 10.79 -14.37 0.41
C MET A 290 9.68 -14.40 -0.63
N LEU A 291 9.14 -13.23 -0.95
CA LEU A 291 8.04 -13.03 -1.89
C LEU A 291 8.51 -12.04 -2.95
N ARG A 292 7.91 -12.06 -4.14
CA ARG A 292 8.10 -11.01 -5.14
C ARG A 292 7.00 -9.95 -5.04
N SER A 293 7.28 -8.79 -5.61
CA SER A 293 6.29 -7.72 -5.73
C SER A 293 5.18 -8.14 -6.71
N PRO A 294 3.89 -8.01 -6.34
CA PRO A 294 2.82 -8.07 -7.31
C PRO A 294 2.88 -6.84 -8.24
N SER A 295 2.55 -7.02 -9.52
CA SER A 295 2.41 -5.89 -10.44
C SER A 295 1.17 -5.05 -10.10
N VAL A 296 1.21 -3.75 -10.41
CA VAL A 296 0.04 -2.87 -10.21
C VAL A 296 -1.17 -3.37 -11.03
N ASP A 297 -0.94 -3.90 -12.23
CA ASP A 297 -1.99 -4.46 -13.07
C ASP A 297 -2.69 -5.66 -12.40
N MET A 298 -1.92 -6.61 -11.83
CA MET A 298 -2.47 -7.75 -11.09
C MET A 298 -3.30 -7.29 -9.88
N ILE A 299 -2.80 -6.30 -9.13
CA ILE A 299 -3.52 -5.72 -7.98
C ILE A 299 -4.87 -5.14 -8.45
N TRP A 300 -4.87 -4.47 -9.60
CA TRP A 300 -6.04 -3.83 -10.18
C TRP A 300 -7.06 -4.84 -10.72
N GLU A 301 -6.59 -5.89 -11.39
CA GLU A 301 -7.42 -6.98 -11.91
C GLU A 301 -8.15 -7.71 -10.79
N LEU A 302 -7.44 -8.09 -9.72
CA LEU A 302 -8.05 -8.76 -8.56
C LEU A 302 -9.08 -7.87 -7.87
N ALA A 303 -8.78 -6.59 -7.68
CA ALA A 303 -9.72 -5.65 -7.08
C ALA A 303 -10.99 -5.47 -7.92
N ARG A 304 -10.90 -5.51 -9.26
CA ARG A 304 -12.06 -5.48 -10.17
C ARG A 304 -12.92 -6.74 -10.08
N LEU A 305 -12.33 -7.87 -9.71
CA LEU A 305 -13.04 -9.13 -9.45
C LEU A 305 -13.61 -9.21 -8.02
N ASP A 306 -13.54 -8.14 -7.24
CA ASP A 306 -13.87 -8.10 -5.79
C ASP A 306 -13.10 -9.16 -4.98
N ARG A 307 -11.93 -9.56 -5.48
CA ARG A 307 -10.98 -10.44 -4.79
C ARG A 307 -9.98 -9.60 -4.01
N ARG A 308 -9.71 -10.00 -2.77
CA ARG A 308 -8.78 -9.29 -1.88
C ARG A 308 -7.55 -10.13 -1.65
N MET A 309 -6.40 -9.50 -1.80
CA MET A 309 -5.14 -10.14 -1.44
C MET A 309 -5.03 -10.34 0.08
N PRO A 310 -4.21 -11.30 0.51
CA PRO A 310 -3.81 -11.43 1.91
C PRO A 310 -3.38 -10.10 2.54
N LYS A 311 -3.52 -10.02 3.86
CA LYS A 311 -3.07 -8.84 4.61
C LYS A 311 -1.59 -8.62 4.37
N LYS A 312 -1.19 -7.35 4.15
CA LYS A 312 0.21 -6.98 3.95
C LYS A 312 0.82 -7.64 2.71
N SER A 313 0.06 -7.84 1.63
CA SER A 313 0.60 -8.37 0.37
C SER A 313 1.40 -7.35 -0.42
N THR A 314 1.19 -6.05 -0.17
CA THR A 314 1.82 -4.97 -0.92
C THR A 314 2.48 -3.97 0.02
N TYR A 315 3.59 -3.39 -0.44
CA TYR A 315 4.18 -2.23 0.19
C TYR A 315 4.44 -1.14 -0.83
N PHE A 316 3.48 -0.22 -0.99
CA PHE A 316 3.66 0.95 -1.84
C PHE A 316 4.69 1.90 -1.23
N TRP A 317 5.70 2.27 -2.03
CA TRP A 317 6.79 3.13 -1.61
C TRP A 317 6.99 4.33 -2.55
N PRO A 318 7.37 5.50 -2.01
CA PRO A 318 7.36 5.88 -0.59
C PRO A 318 5.95 5.85 0.00
N LYS A 319 5.80 6.01 1.31
CA LYS A 319 4.48 6.23 1.93
C LYS A 319 4.05 7.69 1.75
N MET A 320 2.75 7.97 1.93
CA MET A 320 2.24 9.35 1.87
C MET A 320 2.63 10.10 3.15
N TRP A 321 3.30 11.24 3.00
CA TRP A 321 3.67 12.06 4.14
C TRP A 321 2.44 12.74 4.75
N SER A 322 2.43 12.80 6.08
CA SER A 322 1.29 13.33 6.85
C SER A 322 1.49 14.79 7.23
N GLY A 323 0.39 15.52 7.40
CA GLY A 323 0.42 16.90 7.89
C GLY A 323 0.81 17.98 6.88
N PHE A 324 0.82 17.68 5.57
CA PHE A 324 0.98 18.71 4.53
C PHE A 324 -0.31 19.45 4.22
N VAL A 325 -1.42 18.71 4.14
CA VAL A 325 -2.75 19.24 3.85
C VAL A 325 -3.71 18.72 4.92
N TYR A 326 -4.58 19.60 5.42
CA TYR A 326 -5.60 19.26 6.40
C TYR A 326 -6.98 19.54 5.82
N TYR A 327 -7.92 18.62 6.02
CA TYR A 327 -9.32 18.87 5.68
C TYR A 327 -10.16 19.05 6.93
N ARG A 328 -10.49 20.29 7.25
CA ARG A 328 -11.31 20.66 8.39
C ARG A 328 -12.80 20.64 8.02
N MET A 329 -13.59 19.87 8.76
CA MET A 329 -15.04 19.66 8.58
C MET A 329 -15.91 20.39 9.60
N ALA A 330 -15.29 20.95 10.64
CA ALA A 330 -15.94 21.80 11.65
C ALA A 330 -16.49 23.13 11.08
#